data_AF-A0A1E4GK34-F1
#
_entry.id   AF-A0A1E4GK34-F1
#
_cell.length_a   1.000
_cell.length_b   1.000
_cell.length_c   1.000
_cell.angle_alpha   90.00
_cell.angle_beta   90.00
_cell.angle_gamma   90.00
#
_symmetry.space_group_name_H-M   'P 1'
#
loop_
_entity.id
_entity.type
_entity.pdbx_description
1 polymer ?
#
loop_
_entity_poly.entity_id
_entity_poly.type
_entity_poly.pdbx_seq_one_letter_code
_entity_poly.pdbx_strand_id
1 'polypeptide(L)'
;MPHAIQPPGSSLTPGQIARVRQQAEEFEGVFLNTLTKELFSSINTDKDAMGGGFGEETWRSMQAEVLADTMARNGGLGIAEQMLPDLLALQEAANNQNRLPGAL
;
A
#
# COMPACT_ATOMS: atom_id res chain seq x y z
N MET A 1 -17.10 16.51 -24.04
CA MET A 1 -16.57 15.52 -23.07
C MET A 1 -15.55 14.64 -23.80
N PRO A 2 -14.27 14.62 -23.43
CA PRO A 2 -13.29 13.74 -24.07
C PRO A 2 -13.55 12.28 -23.64
N HIS A 3 -13.68 11.39 -24.62
CA HIS A 3 -13.87 9.96 -24.41
C HIS A 3 -12.51 9.34 -24.07
N ALA A 4 -12.32 8.94 -22.81
CA ALA A 4 -11.17 8.15 -22.42
C ALA A 4 -11.24 6.80 -23.17
N ILE A 5 -10.20 6.54 -23.97
CA ILE A 5 -10.10 5.36 -24.82
C ILE A 5 -9.91 4.14 -23.92
N GLN A 6 -10.93 3.28 -23.83
CA GLN A 6 -10.81 1.96 -23.22
C GLN A 6 -10.01 1.07 -24.18
N PRO A 7 -8.95 0.38 -23.71
CA PRO A 7 -8.27 -0.62 -24.52
C PRO A 7 -9.27 -1.74 -24.86
N PRO A 8 -9.29 -2.23 -26.11
CA PRO A 8 -10.17 -3.31 -26.52
C PRO A 8 -9.81 -4.58 -25.74
N GLY A 9 -10.69 -5.01 -24.83
CA GLY A 9 -10.55 -6.27 -24.10
C GLY A 9 -10.76 -6.20 -22.59
N SER A 10 -10.64 -5.01 -21.96
CA SER A 10 -10.86 -4.92 -20.51
C SER A 10 -12.35 -4.80 -20.15
N SER A 11 -12.81 -5.67 -19.26
CA SER A 11 -14.21 -5.68 -18.78
C SER A 11 -14.46 -4.71 -17.61
N LEU A 12 -13.39 -4.04 -17.15
CA LEU A 12 -13.37 -3.10 -16.03
C LEU A 12 -13.57 -1.65 -16.50
N THR A 13 -14.41 -0.92 -15.78
CA THR A 13 -14.57 0.52 -15.97
C THR A 13 -13.41 1.31 -15.36
N PRO A 14 -13.12 2.54 -15.83
CA PRO A 14 -12.10 3.40 -15.21
C PRO A 14 -12.30 3.61 -13.70
N GLY A 15 -13.56 3.68 -13.25
CA GLY A 15 -13.88 3.80 -11.82
C GLY A 15 -13.55 2.54 -11.00
N GLN A 16 -13.71 1.35 -11.58
CA GLN A 16 -13.28 0.10 -10.94
C GLN A 16 -11.75 0.03 -10.85
N ILE A 17 -11.05 0.41 -11.91
CA ILE A 17 -9.59 0.47 -11.92
C ILE A 17 -9.08 1.45 -10.85
N ALA A 18 -9.68 2.64 -10.75
CA ALA A 18 -9.33 3.63 -9.74
C ALA A 18 -9.58 3.11 -8.31
N ARG A 19 -10.68 2.38 -8.08
CA ARG A 19 -10.96 1.76 -6.78
C ARG A 19 -9.92 0.71 -6.40
N VAL A 20 -9.54 -0.16 -7.33
CA VAL A 20 -8.52 -1.20 -7.08
C VAL A 20 -7.17 -0.55 -6.76
N ARG A 21 -6.80 0.52 -7.48
CA ARG A 21 -5.61 1.32 -7.15
C ARG A 21 -5.66 1.88 -5.74
N GLN A 22 -6.76 2.52 -5.36
CA GLN A 22 -6.93 3.08 -4.02
C GLN A 22 -6.78 2.00 -2.94
N GLN A 23 -7.35 0.82 -3.15
CA GLN A 23 -7.23 -0.30 -2.21
C GLN A 23 -5.77 -0.80 -2.08
N ALA A 24 -5.01 -0.81 -3.18
CA ALA A 24 -3.59 -1.15 -3.16
C ALA A 24 -2.75 -0.13 -2.38
N GLU A 25 -3.03 1.16 -2.55
CA GLU A 25 -2.40 2.25 -1.80
C GLU A 25 -2.75 2.18 -0.30
N GLU A 26 -4.01 1.91 0.04
CA GLU A 26 -4.46 1.70 1.43
C GLU A 26 -3.75 0.51 2.09
N PHE A 27 -3.59 -0.60 1.35
CA PHE A 27 -2.85 -1.76 1.82
C PHE A 27 -1.38 -1.42 2.11
N GLU A 28 -0.71 -0.71 1.19
CA GLU A 28 0.67 -0.28 1.39
C GLU A 28 0.80 0.63 2.63
N GLY A 29 -0.16 1.52 2.87
CA GLY A 29 -0.20 2.35 4.08
C GLY A 29 -0.26 1.52 5.37
N VAL A 30 -1.09 0.47 5.42
CA VAL A 30 -1.17 -0.44 6.58
C VAL A 30 0.13 -1.23 6.75
N PHE A 31 0.73 -1.67 5.65
CA PHE A 31 2.02 -2.37 5.65
C PHE A 31 3.13 -1.47 6.22
N LEU A 32 3.26 -0.24 5.72
CA LEU A 32 4.24 0.72 6.19
C LEU A 32 4.09 1.03 7.68
N ASN A 33 2.85 1.18 8.16
CA ASN A 33 2.58 1.36 9.58
C ASN A 33 3.08 0.15 10.41
N THR A 34 2.81 -1.07 9.94
CA THR A 34 3.27 -2.30 10.60
C THR A 34 4.79 -2.40 10.59
N LEU A 35 5.43 -2.15 9.45
CA LEU A 35 6.89 -2.16 9.31
C LEU A 35 7.54 -1.13 10.24
N THR A 36 6.99 0.08 10.30
CA THR A 36 7.48 1.16 11.16
C THR A 36 7.41 0.75 12.63
N LYS A 37 6.30 0.14 13.06
CA LYS A 37 6.16 -0.40 14.42
C LYS A 37 7.20 -1.47 14.74
N GLU A 38 7.46 -2.40 13.82
CA GLU A 38 8.48 -3.45 14.02
C GLU A 38 9.90 -2.88 14.09
N LEU A 39 10.23 -1.90 13.25
CA LEU A 39 11.50 -1.19 13.33
C LEU A 39 11.68 -0.52 14.70
N PHE A 40 10.66 0.18 15.21
CA PHE A 40 10.70 0.77 16.55
C PHE A 40 10.77 -0.25 17.68
N SER A 41 10.07 -1.37 17.55
CA SER A 41 10.12 -2.47 18.52
C SER A 41 11.53 -3.06 18.60
N SER A 42 12.16 -3.34 17.46
CA SER A 42 13.52 -3.90 17.38
C SER A 42 14.58 -2.99 18.00
N ILE A 43 14.45 -1.68 17.76
CA ILE A 43 15.32 -0.64 18.28
C ILE A 43 15.28 -0.56 19.83
N ASN A 44 14.13 -0.82 20.44
CA ASN A 44 13.97 -0.79 21.89
C ASN A 44 14.61 -2.00 22.59
N THR A 45 15.13 -2.99 21.85
CA THR A 45 15.68 -4.22 22.43
C THR A 45 17.16 -4.14 22.79
N ASP A 46 17.89 -3.14 22.29
CA ASP A 46 19.31 -2.89 22.61
C ASP A 46 19.52 -2.22 23.98
N LYS A 47 18.68 -2.57 24.96
CA LYS A 47 18.71 -2.02 26.34
C LYS A 47 19.96 -2.44 27.12
N ASP A 48 20.78 -3.33 26.56
CA ASP A 48 21.95 -3.91 27.23
C ASP A 48 23.25 -3.11 27.00
N ALA A 49 23.25 -2.08 26.15
CA ALA A 49 24.42 -1.25 25.90
C ALA A 49 24.21 0.18 26.45
N MET A 50 24.61 0.38 27.69
CA MET A 50 24.99 1.66 28.30
C MET A 50 24.98 2.90 27.38
N GLY A 51 23.92 3.71 27.45
CA GLY A 51 23.89 5.08 26.89
C GLY A 51 22.61 5.37 26.11
N GLY A 52 21.66 6.08 26.73
CA GLY A 52 20.40 6.45 26.07
C GLY A 52 19.39 7.03 27.05
N GLY A 53 19.49 8.32 27.37
CA GLY A 53 18.45 8.99 28.16
C GLY A 53 17.17 9.20 27.36
N PHE A 54 16.06 9.55 28.02
CA PHE A 54 14.74 9.83 27.41
C PHE A 54 14.81 10.78 26.18
N GLY A 55 15.75 11.73 26.19
CA GLY A 55 15.97 12.63 25.05
C GLY A 55 16.50 11.94 23.79
N GLU A 56 17.33 10.92 23.93
CA GLU A 56 17.85 10.14 22.79
C GLU A 56 16.76 9.23 22.21
N GLU A 57 15.95 8.61 23.07
CA GLU A 57 14.78 7.81 22.66
C GLU A 57 13.77 8.66 21.88
N THR A 58 13.47 9.87 22.38
CA THR A 58 12.58 10.83 21.72
C THR A 58 13.15 11.27 20.36
N TRP A 59 14.44 11.62 20.30
CA TRP A 59 15.09 12.02 19.05
C TRP A 59 15.08 10.90 18.00
N ARG A 60 15.40 9.66 18.41
CA ARG A 60 15.38 8.51 17.52
C ARG A 60 13.97 8.16 17.04
N SER A 61 12.96 8.37 17.89
CA SER A 61 11.55 8.24 17.53
C SER A 61 11.16 9.24 16.44
N MET A 62 11.48 10.52 16.63
CA MET A 62 11.21 11.58 15.64
C MET A 62 11.93 11.33 14.31
N GLN A 63 13.20 10.91 14.35
CA GLN A 63 13.98 10.63 13.13
C GLN A 63 13.37 9.51 12.30
N ALA A 64 12.92 8.43 12.94
CA ALA A 64 12.29 7.32 12.23
C ALA A 64 10.87 7.66 11.76
N GLU A 65 10.12 8.50 12.48
CA GLU A 65 8.85 9.04 11.98
C GLU A 65 9.05 9.89 10.73
N VAL A 66 10.05 10.79 10.72
CA VAL A 66 10.41 11.60 9.55
C VAL A 66 10.86 10.73 8.37
N LEU A 67 11.63 9.67 8.63
CA LEU A 67 12.07 8.73 7.60
C LEU A 67 10.87 7.98 6.99
N ALA A 68 9.95 7.49 7.81
CA ALA A 68 8.74 6.81 7.38
C ALA A 68 7.81 7.74 6.58
N ASP A 69 7.59 8.98 7.04
CA ASP A 69 6.80 10.00 6.33
C ASP A 69 7.46 10.38 5.00
N THR A 70 8.79 10.50 4.97
CA THR A 70 9.53 10.78 3.73
C THR A 70 9.41 9.63 2.72
N MET A 71 9.48 8.38 3.17
CA MET A 71 9.27 7.21 2.31
C MET A 71 7.83 7.19 1.76
N ALA A 72 6.83 7.41 2.61
CA ALA A 72 5.43 7.45 2.18
C ALA A 72 5.17 8.58 1.17
N ARG A 73 5.65 9.80 1.43
CA ARG A 73 5.46 10.98 0.57
C ARG A 73 6.15 10.90 -0.78
N ASN A 74 7.23 10.15 -0.89
CA ASN A 74 7.94 9.93 -2.16
C ASN A 74 7.39 8.74 -2.97
N GLY A 75 6.19 8.25 -2.64
CA GLY A 75 5.51 7.17 -3.38
C GLY A 75 5.57 5.80 -2.70
N GLY A 76 5.81 5.75 -1.39
CA GLY A 76 5.82 4.50 -0.63
C GLY A 76 7.00 3.60 -1.00
N LEU A 77 6.77 2.28 -0.99
CA LEU A 77 7.75 1.26 -1.38
C LEU A 77 7.50 0.74 -2.81
N GLY A 78 6.46 1.24 -3.47
CA GLY A 78 6.03 0.77 -4.79
C GLY A 78 5.31 -0.58 -4.76
N ILE A 79 4.83 -1.02 -3.59
CA ILE A 79 4.12 -2.29 -3.44
C ILE A 79 2.76 -2.21 -4.13
N ALA A 80 2.08 -1.06 -4.01
CA ALA A 80 0.80 -0.83 -4.67
C ALA A 80 0.92 -0.97 -6.19
N GLU A 81 1.95 -0.38 -6.80
CA GLU A 81 2.23 -0.46 -8.24
C GLU A 81 2.54 -1.90 -8.70
N GLN A 82 3.29 -2.65 -7.90
CA GLN A 82 3.67 -4.02 -8.21
C GLN A 82 2.47 -4.98 -8.16
N MET A 83 1.55 -4.78 -7.21
CA MET A 83 0.37 -5.65 -7.03
C MET A 83 -0.81 -5.29 -7.92
N LEU A 84 -0.88 -4.04 -8.41
CA LEU A 84 -2.02 -3.54 -9.18
C LEU A 84 -2.38 -4.41 -10.41
N PRO A 85 -1.45 -4.91 -11.23
CA PRO A 85 -1.78 -5.78 -12.37
C PRO A 85 -2.51 -7.06 -11.96
N ASP A 86 -2.05 -7.70 -10.88
CA ASP A 86 -2.63 -8.94 -10.37
C ASP A 86 -4.01 -8.70 -9.75
N LEU A 87 -4.16 -7.62 -8.98
CA LEU A 87 -5.45 -7.22 -8.40
C LEU A 87 -6.49 -6.88 -9.48
N LEU A 88 -6.06 -6.23 -10.57
CA LEU A 88 -6.93 -5.96 -11.71
C LEU A 88 -7.34 -7.24 -12.43
N ALA A 89 -6.42 -8.19 -12.63
CA ALA A 89 -6.73 -9.49 -13.23
C ALA A 89 -7.75 -10.28 -12.38
N LEU A 90 -7.60 -10.28 -11.05
CA LEU A 90 -8.55 -10.88 -10.12
C LEU A 90 -9.93 -10.19 -10.19
N GLN A 91 -9.94 -8.86 -10.20
CA GLN A 91 -11.17 -8.08 -10.29
C GLN A 91 -11.89 -8.30 -11.62
N GLU A 92 -11.16 -8.46 -12.72
CA GLU A 92 -11.69 -8.75 -14.04
C GLU A 92 -12.29 -10.16 -14.12
N ALA A 93 -11.61 -11.17 -13.57
CA ALA A 93 -12.12 -12.53 -13.47
C ALA A 93 -13.44 -12.58 -12.67
N ALA A 94 -13.49 -11.93 -11.52
CA ALA A 94 -14.70 -11.84 -10.70
C ALA A 94 -15.84 -11.08 -11.41
N ASN A 95 -15.52 -10.01 -12.14
CA ASN A 95 -16.52 -9.23 -12.88
C ASN A 95 -17.10 -10.02 -14.07
N ASN A 96 -16.30 -10.84 -14.73
CA ASN A 96 -16.74 -11.71 -15.82
C ASN A 96 -17.65 -12.85 -15.32
N GLN A 97 -17.39 -13.40 -14.13
CA GLN A 97 -18.27 -14.39 -13.50
C GLN A 97 -19.65 -13.81 -13.15
N ASN A 98 -19.69 -12.58 -12.62
CA ASN A 98 -20.95 -11.92 -12.28
C ASN A 98 -21.83 -11.58 -13.50
N ARG A 99 -21.23 -11.52 -14.70
CA ARG A 99 -21.93 -11.31 -15.98
C ARG A 99 -22.56 -12.58 -16.56
N LEU A 100 -22.38 -13.75 -15.95
CA LEU A 100 -22.98 -15.01 -16.37
C LEU A 100 -24.13 -15.44 -15.43
N PRO A 101 -25.30 -14.75 -15.40
CA PRO A 101 -26.50 -15.32 -14.82
C PRO A 101 -27.18 -16.24 -15.85
N GLY A 102 -27.24 -17.55 -15.56
CA GLY A 102 -28.22 -18.47 -16.17
C GLY A 102 -27.85 -19.12 -17.50
N ALA A 103 -26.67 -19.74 -17.62
CA ALA A 103 -26.42 -20.72 -18.66
C ALA A 103 -26.79 -22.14 -18.18
N LEU A 104 -28.09 -22.38 -17.93
CA LEU A 104 -28.74 -23.70 -17.92
C LEU A 104 -30.21 -23.52 -18.33
#